data_AF-A0A653G422-F1
#
_entry.id   AF-A0A653G422-F1
#
_cell.length_a   1.000
_cell.length_b   1.000
_cell.length_c   1.000
_cell.angle_alpha   90.00
_cell.angle_beta   90.00
_cell.angle_gamma   90.00
#
_symmetry.space_group_name_H-M   'P 1'
#
loop_
_entity.id
_entity.type
_entity.pdbx_description
1 polymer ?
#
loop_
_entity_poly.entity_id
_entity_poly.type
_entity_poly.pdbx_seq_one_letter_code
_entity_poly.pdbx_strand_id
1 'polypeptide(L)'
;MKLKTYFFLLLFIIVGIIDSAYLTYEHFLQVIPPCTVNKLLPIASDCGKVLRSSYSVMFGVPLAVFGIIQYFLLLIAIVLMIVYRKKIFTYWLILQSLTGAIFSMYFMYIQIGILKSICTYCTWSAIISFVIFFLVAKFFSKEKFSLRLDIIAFFYQNIMKPVFFLLDPEFIHNIMVARGELIGKTFLKNYFNWKFNYQSSKLRQKIYGINFVGPVGLAAGFDYDAKLTQVLYSLGFGFQTVGTITNIPYEGNAYPRLGRLPKSRSLMVNKGFKNNGAKAIVNKIQSYDFKIPVGISIGVTNSKDINTIPNAIKDIISAFKMFEKNKTKNSYFELNISCPNLVNTDLDFYKPENFKQLLQSVKRLNMKKPVFIKMPISVSDKEFTALLNVLIDFKFVKGIIIGNLLKDRKSRLLDKQEVAKFSVGSFSGKPCEPRSNELIKLAYKKYGNKLVIIGCGGVFNGQDAYKKIKLGASLIQLITGMIYQGPQLISQINLELEELLEKDGFKNIKQAVGYERN
;
A
#
# COMPACT_ATOMS: atom_id res chain seq x y z
N MET A 1 -26.10 -4.20 -11.84
CA MET A 1 -25.18 -3.46 -12.76
C MET A 1 -24.28 -4.40 -13.57
N LYS A 2 -23.54 -5.34 -12.95
CA LYS A 2 -22.60 -6.22 -13.68
C LYS A 2 -23.22 -7.13 -14.76
N LEU A 3 -24.45 -7.63 -14.56
CA LEU A 3 -25.11 -8.53 -15.52
C LEU A 3 -25.38 -7.87 -16.89
N LYS A 4 -25.87 -6.62 -16.90
CA LYS A 4 -26.08 -5.86 -18.15
C LYS A 4 -24.77 -5.60 -18.89
N THR A 5 -23.69 -5.31 -18.15
CA THR A 5 -22.36 -5.14 -18.73
C THR A 5 -21.86 -6.41 -19.42
N TYR A 6 -22.01 -7.57 -18.78
CA TYR A 6 -21.60 -8.84 -19.37
C TYR A 6 -22.39 -9.16 -20.63
N PHE A 7 -23.68 -8.86 -20.64
CA PHE A 7 -24.52 -9.01 -21.82
C PHE A 7 -24.01 -8.17 -23.01
N PHE A 8 -23.73 -6.89 -22.82
CA PHE A 8 -23.21 -6.04 -23.90
C PHE A 8 -21.84 -6.51 -24.40
N LEU A 9 -20.94 -6.92 -23.51
CA LEU A 9 -19.64 -7.46 -23.92
C LEU A 9 -19.78 -8.74 -24.73
N LEU A 10 -20.62 -9.67 -24.28
CA LEU A 10 -20.90 -10.91 -25.01
C LEU A 10 -21.51 -10.64 -26.39
N LEU A 11 -22.44 -9.69 -26.49
CA LEU A 11 -23.04 -9.28 -27.76
C LEU A 11 -21.97 -8.83 -28.77
N PHE A 12 -21.12 -7.88 -28.40
CA PHE A 12 -20.07 -7.39 -29.30
C PHE A 12 -19.03 -8.46 -29.65
N ILE A 13 -18.69 -9.35 -28.69
CA ILE A 13 -17.79 -10.48 -28.95
C ILE A 13 -18.41 -11.43 -29.99
N ILE A 14 -19.69 -11.79 -29.85
CA ILE A 14 -20.40 -12.68 -30.78
C ILE A 14 -20.48 -12.05 -32.17
N VAL A 15 -20.84 -10.75 -32.26
CA VAL A 15 -20.87 -10.03 -33.54
C VAL A 15 -19.49 -10.03 -34.19
N GLY A 16 -18.42 -9.83 -33.42
CA GLY A 16 -17.05 -9.90 -33.93
C GLY A 16 -16.66 -11.29 -34.46
N ILE A 17 -17.12 -12.36 -33.81
CA ILE A 17 -16.93 -13.74 -34.29
C ILE A 17 -17.65 -13.93 -35.64
N ILE A 18 -18.91 -13.49 -35.74
CA ILE A 18 -19.72 -13.62 -36.97
C ILE A 18 -19.06 -12.85 -38.12
N ASP A 19 -18.65 -11.60 -37.88
CA ASP A 19 -17.97 -10.75 -38.86
C ASP A 19 -16.66 -11.39 -39.36
N SER A 20 -15.82 -11.88 -38.43
CA SER A 20 -14.55 -12.51 -38.78
C SER A 20 -14.75 -13.85 -39.50
N ALA A 21 -15.73 -14.65 -39.08
CA ALA A 21 -16.07 -15.93 -39.71
C ALA A 21 -16.57 -15.74 -41.14
N TYR A 22 -17.41 -14.72 -41.37
CA TYR A 22 -17.87 -14.34 -42.69
C TYR A 22 -16.70 -13.97 -43.61
N LEU A 23 -15.79 -13.10 -43.15
CA LEU A 23 -14.60 -12.72 -43.93
C LEU A 23 -13.66 -13.90 -44.20
N THR A 24 -13.51 -14.82 -43.24
CA THR A 24 -12.73 -16.03 -43.44
C THR A 24 -13.33 -16.92 -44.51
N TYR A 25 -14.66 -17.13 -44.49
CA TYR A 25 -15.37 -17.93 -45.48
C TYR A 25 -15.22 -17.36 -46.89
N GLU A 26 -15.48 -16.06 -47.06
CA GLU A 26 -15.34 -15.36 -48.34
C GLU A 26 -13.90 -15.42 -48.89
N HIS A 27 -12.90 -15.29 -48.01
CA HIS A 27 -11.49 -15.41 -48.39
C HIS A 27 -11.16 -16.78 -48.99
N PHE A 28 -11.64 -17.86 -48.38
CA PHE A 28 -11.42 -19.22 -48.90
C PHE A 28 -12.20 -19.53 -50.18
N LEU A 29 -13.35 -18.87 -50.39
CA LEU A 29 -14.08 -18.92 -51.66
C LEU A 29 -13.48 -18.02 -52.75
N GLN A 30 -12.47 -17.20 -52.41
CA GLN A 30 -11.86 -16.20 -53.30
C GLN A 30 -12.84 -15.13 -53.82
N VAL A 31 -13.98 -14.95 -53.13
CA VAL A 31 -15.03 -13.98 -53.47
C VAL A 31 -14.75 -12.65 -52.76
N ILE A 32 -15.08 -11.53 -53.42
CA ILE A 32 -14.97 -10.20 -52.82
C ILE A 32 -16.31 -9.87 -52.14
N PRO A 33 -16.33 -9.63 -50.82
CA PRO A 33 -17.57 -9.30 -50.13
C PRO A 33 -18.11 -7.93 -50.56
N PRO A 34 -19.44 -7.74 -50.57
CA PRO A 34 -20.06 -6.52 -51.06
C PRO A 34 -19.71 -5.32 -50.18
N CYS A 35 -19.03 -4.33 -50.75
CA CYS A 35 -18.57 -3.13 -50.04
C CYS A 35 -19.61 -2.00 -50.20
N THR A 36 -20.46 -1.80 -49.19
CA THR A 36 -21.60 -0.85 -49.25
C THR A 36 -21.18 0.62 -49.25
N VAL A 37 -19.99 0.94 -48.70
CA VAL A 37 -19.45 2.31 -48.59
C VAL A 37 -19.01 2.89 -49.94
N ASN A 38 -18.89 2.03 -50.98
CA ASN A 38 -18.55 2.44 -52.34
C ASN A 38 -19.59 3.40 -52.97
N LYS A 39 -20.82 3.47 -52.42
CA LYS A 39 -21.85 4.43 -52.84
C LYS A 39 -21.73 5.83 -52.21
N LEU A 40 -21.00 5.99 -51.09
CA LEU A 40 -20.93 7.24 -50.32
C LEU A 40 -19.57 7.96 -50.40
N LEU A 41 -18.47 7.22 -50.57
CA LEU A 41 -17.12 7.73 -50.83
C LEU A 41 -16.39 6.79 -51.83
N PRO A 42 -16.64 6.94 -53.15
CA PRO A 42 -16.18 5.99 -54.18
C PRO A 42 -14.65 5.89 -54.31
N ILE A 43 -13.92 6.95 -53.94
CA ILE A 43 -12.47 7.07 -54.17
C ILE A 43 -11.66 6.40 -53.03
N ALA A 44 -12.30 6.06 -51.90
CA ALA A 44 -11.62 5.60 -50.68
C ALA A 44 -12.10 4.24 -50.14
N SER A 45 -13.07 3.57 -50.79
CA SER A 45 -13.62 2.29 -50.29
C SER A 45 -13.57 1.16 -51.30
N ASP A 46 -12.59 0.27 -51.13
CA ASP A 46 -12.44 -0.96 -51.91
C ASP A 46 -12.02 -2.11 -50.98
N CYS A 47 -13.01 -2.95 -50.62
CA CYS A 47 -12.80 -4.15 -49.82
C CYS A 47 -11.86 -5.16 -50.51
N GLY A 48 -11.89 -5.26 -51.84
CA GLY A 48 -11.06 -6.17 -52.61
C GLY A 48 -9.58 -5.79 -52.55
N LYS A 49 -9.27 -4.49 -52.72
CA LYS A 49 -7.90 -3.95 -52.58
C LYS A 49 -7.32 -4.22 -51.20
N VAL A 50 -8.12 -4.15 -50.14
CA VAL A 50 -7.68 -4.43 -48.78
C VAL A 50 -7.52 -5.94 -48.55
N LEU A 51 -8.55 -6.72 -48.84
CA LEU A 51 -8.61 -8.16 -48.53
C LEU A 51 -7.72 -9.03 -49.42
N ARG A 52 -7.23 -8.52 -50.55
CA ARG A 52 -6.24 -9.18 -51.42
C ARG A 52 -4.84 -8.55 -51.34
N SER A 53 -4.65 -7.56 -50.48
CA SER A 53 -3.32 -6.96 -50.28
C SER A 53 -2.35 -7.98 -49.67
N SER A 54 -1.04 -7.74 -49.83
CA SER A 54 0.00 -8.53 -49.15
C SER A 54 -0.11 -8.48 -47.62
N TYR A 55 -0.82 -7.49 -47.07
CA TYR A 55 -1.07 -7.35 -45.64
C TYR A 55 -2.26 -8.16 -45.14
N SER A 56 -3.10 -8.71 -46.02
CA SER A 56 -4.29 -9.51 -45.67
C SER A 56 -3.97 -10.92 -45.15
N VAL A 57 -2.72 -11.35 -45.29
CA VAL A 57 -2.20 -12.65 -44.88
C VAL A 57 -0.96 -12.44 -44.02
N MET A 58 -0.90 -13.11 -42.86
CA MET A 58 0.24 -13.07 -41.96
C MET A 58 0.68 -14.50 -41.66
N PHE A 59 1.96 -14.82 -41.93
CA PHE A 59 2.50 -16.19 -41.82
C PHE A 59 1.71 -17.25 -42.59
N GLY A 60 1.18 -16.90 -43.77
CA GLY A 60 0.34 -17.80 -44.57
C GLY A 60 -1.09 -17.97 -44.06
N VAL A 61 -1.47 -17.29 -42.98
CA VAL A 61 -2.82 -17.36 -42.40
C VAL A 61 -3.58 -16.05 -42.69
N PRO A 62 -4.83 -16.11 -43.18
CA PRO A 62 -5.64 -14.92 -43.44
C PRO A 62 -5.90 -14.14 -42.15
N LEU A 63 -5.83 -12.81 -42.19
CA LEU A 63 -6.09 -11.95 -41.02
C LEU A 63 -7.46 -12.18 -40.37
N ALA A 64 -8.48 -12.52 -41.16
CA ALA A 64 -9.81 -12.82 -40.66
C ALA A 64 -9.82 -14.02 -39.68
N VAL A 65 -8.94 -15.01 -39.87
CA VAL A 65 -8.78 -16.15 -38.95
C VAL A 65 -8.23 -15.69 -37.60
N PHE A 66 -7.26 -14.78 -37.59
CA PHE A 66 -6.77 -14.17 -36.35
C PHE A 66 -7.87 -13.36 -35.64
N GLY A 67 -8.79 -12.75 -36.39
CA GLY A 67 -10.00 -12.12 -35.86
C GLY A 67 -10.88 -13.12 -35.09
N ILE A 68 -11.20 -14.28 -35.69
CA ILE A 68 -11.96 -15.34 -35.01
C ILE A 68 -11.26 -15.75 -33.71
N ILE A 69 -9.95 -16.03 -33.77
CA ILE A 69 -9.16 -16.44 -32.60
C ILE A 69 -9.24 -15.35 -31.50
N GLN A 70 -9.04 -14.09 -31.86
CA GLN A 70 -9.09 -12.95 -30.92
C GLN A 70 -10.44 -12.88 -30.20
N TYR A 71 -11.56 -12.91 -30.92
CA TYR A 71 -12.88 -12.83 -30.30
C TYR A 71 -13.24 -14.10 -29.51
N PHE A 72 -12.77 -15.27 -29.95
CA PHE A 72 -12.96 -16.51 -29.21
C PHE A 72 -12.18 -16.53 -27.88
N LEU A 73 -10.95 -15.99 -27.86
CA LEU A 73 -10.18 -15.82 -26.61
C LEU A 73 -10.88 -14.84 -25.66
N LEU A 74 -11.48 -13.76 -26.16
CA LEU A 74 -12.31 -12.86 -25.37
C LEU A 74 -13.54 -13.57 -24.79
N LEU A 75 -14.20 -14.43 -25.59
CA LEU A 75 -15.34 -15.24 -25.15
C LEU A 75 -14.94 -16.21 -24.04
N ILE A 76 -13.82 -16.92 -24.19
CA ILE A 76 -13.30 -17.82 -23.16
C ILE A 76 -12.98 -17.03 -21.89
N ALA A 77 -12.29 -15.90 -22.00
CA ALA A 77 -11.92 -15.08 -20.85
C ALA A 77 -13.13 -14.62 -20.04
N ILE A 78 -14.20 -14.15 -20.70
CA ILE A 78 -15.41 -13.70 -20.01
C ILE A 78 -16.20 -14.86 -19.38
N VAL A 79 -16.28 -16.02 -20.05
CA VAL A 79 -16.93 -17.23 -19.51
C VAL A 79 -16.18 -17.73 -18.27
N LEU A 80 -14.86 -17.88 -18.35
CA LEU A 80 -14.04 -18.32 -17.22
C LEU A 80 -14.08 -17.33 -16.05
N MET A 81 -14.12 -16.03 -16.35
CA MET A 81 -14.31 -15.00 -15.33
C MET A 81 -15.63 -15.17 -14.58
N ILE A 82 -16.73 -15.45 -15.28
CA ILE A 82 -18.06 -15.64 -14.68
C ILE A 82 -18.11 -16.92 -13.84
N VAL A 83 -17.56 -18.02 -14.38
CA VAL A 83 -17.58 -19.36 -13.75
C VAL A 83 -16.69 -19.41 -12.51
N TYR A 84 -15.42 -19.02 -12.63
CA TYR A 84 -14.44 -19.21 -11.56
C TYR A 84 -14.30 -18.01 -10.63
N ARG A 85 -14.74 -16.81 -11.05
CA ARG A 85 -14.63 -15.56 -10.28
C ARG A 85 -13.21 -15.25 -9.78
N LYS A 86 -12.19 -15.75 -10.49
CA LYS A 86 -10.78 -15.47 -10.19
C LYS A 86 -10.29 -14.25 -10.96
N LYS A 87 -9.52 -13.37 -10.30
CA LYS A 87 -8.97 -12.13 -10.89
C LYS A 87 -8.16 -12.38 -12.16
N ILE A 88 -7.50 -13.53 -12.28
CA ILE A 88 -6.67 -13.89 -13.44
C ILE A 88 -7.44 -13.85 -14.76
N PHE A 89 -8.71 -14.26 -14.77
CA PHE A 89 -9.52 -14.26 -15.99
C PHE A 89 -9.98 -12.84 -16.35
N THR A 90 -10.21 -11.98 -15.37
CA THR A 90 -10.43 -10.55 -15.62
C THR A 90 -9.18 -9.87 -16.16
N TYR A 91 -7.99 -10.23 -15.66
CA TYR A 91 -6.72 -9.72 -16.18
C TYR A 91 -6.51 -10.16 -17.63
N TRP A 92 -6.79 -11.43 -17.94
CA TRP A 92 -6.76 -11.92 -19.31
C TRP A 92 -7.73 -11.13 -20.20
N LEU A 93 -8.99 -10.95 -19.80
CA LEU A 93 -9.97 -10.16 -20.56
C LEU A 93 -9.47 -8.73 -20.84
N ILE A 94 -8.89 -8.06 -19.83
CA ILE A 94 -8.32 -6.71 -19.97
C ILE A 94 -7.18 -6.69 -20.99
N LEU A 95 -6.19 -7.58 -20.84
CA LEU A 95 -5.04 -7.66 -21.73
C LEU A 95 -5.46 -8.03 -23.16
N GLN A 96 -6.36 -9.00 -23.31
CA GLN A 96 -6.86 -9.44 -24.61
C GLN A 96 -7.61 -8.32 -25.33
N SER A 97 -8.42 -7.53 -24.62
CA SER A 97 -9.13 -6.39 -25.21
C SER A 97 -8.18 -5.29 -25.67
N LEU A 98 -7.09 -5.04 -24.92
CA LEU A 98 -6.06 -4.09 -25.29
C LEU A 98 -5.29 -4.56 -26.53
N THR A 99 -4.92 -5.83 -26.60
CA THR A 99 -4.28 -6.43 -27.77
C THR A 99 -5.16 -6.26 -29.01
N GLY A 100 -6.45 -6.58 -28.93
CA GLY A 100 -7.39 -6.40 -30.04
C GLY A 100 -7.46 -4.95 -30.54
N ALA A 101 -7.49 -3.97 -29.62
CA ALA A 101 -7.49 -2.56 -29.98
C ALA A 101 -6.17 -2.10 -30.64
N ILE A 102 -5.01 -2.58 -30.17
CA ILE A 102 -3.71 -2.26 -30.78
C ILE A 102 -3.62 -2.81 -32.20
N PHE A 103 -3.99 -4.07 -32.40
CA PHE A 103 -4.01 -4.69 -33.74
C PHE A 103 -5.00 -3.97 -34.67
N SER A 104 -6.19 -3.64 -34.16
CA SER A 104 -7.18 -2.85 -34.92
C SER A 104 -6.63 -1.50 -35.34
N MET A 105 -5.93 -0.80 -34.44
CA MET A 105 -5.27 0.48 -34.76
C MET A 105 -4.21 0.33 -35.85
N TYR A 106 -3.39 -0.72 -35.77
CA TYR A 106 -2.39 -1.02 -36.79
C TYR A 106 -3.02 -1.31 -38.16
N PHE A 107 -4.02 -2.17 -38.24
CA PHE A 107 -4.67 -2.48 -39.53
C PHE A 107 -5.48 -1.30 -40.09
N MET A 108 -6.02 -0.43 -39.25
CA MET A 108 -6.60 0.83 -39.70
C MET A 108 -5.54 1.77 -40.29
N TYR A 109 -4.34 1.83 -39.70
CA TYR A 109 -3.21 2.56 -40.29
C TYR A 109 -2.79 1.99 -41.64
N ILE A 110 -2.73 0.66 -41.80
CA ILE A 110 -2.43 0.03 -43.09
C ILE A 110 -3.48 0.41 -44.15
N GLN A 111 -4.78 0.32 -43.83
CA GLN A 111 -5.86 0.66 -44.74
C GLN A 111 -5.79 2.13 -45.20
N ILE A 112 -5.68 3.07 -44.25
CA ILE A 112 -5.76 4.50 -44.54
C ILE A 112 -4.43 5.05 -45.07
N GLY A 113 -3.31 4.70 -44.42
CA GLY A 113 -2.00 5.28 -44.71
C GLY A 113 -1.26 4.61 -45.86
N ILE A 114 -1.31 3.28 -45.94
CA ILE A 114 -0.52 2.52 -46.94
C ILE A 114 -1.38 2.20 -48.17
N LEU A 115 -2.51 1.52 -47.97
CA LEU A 115 -3.37 1.07 -49.06
C LEU A 115 -4.22 2.20 -49.63
N LYS A 116 -4.42 3.28 -48.86
CA LYS A 116 -5.30 4.41 -49.19
C LYS A 116 -6.70 3.93 -49.60
N SER A 117 -7.21 2.91 -48.93
CA SER A 117 -8.51 2.29 -49.18
C SER A 117 -9.06 1.64 -47.92
N ILE A 118 -10.38 1.68 -47.76
CA ILE A 118 -11.10 1.24 -46.57
C ILE A 118 -12.03 0.08 -46.93
N CYS A 119 -11.88 -1.03 -46.20
CA CYS A 119 -12.83 -2.14 -46.21
C CYS A 119 -13.89 -1.93 -45.12
N THR A 120 -15.17 -2.01 -45.50
CA THR A 120 -16.32 -1.83 -44.59
C THR A 120 -16.29 -2.83 -43.44
N TYR A 121 -16.07 -4.11 -43.73
CA TYR A 121 -16.03 -5.18 -42.73
C TYR A 121 -14.81 -5.05 -41.80
N CYS A 122 -13.61 -4.80 -42.33
CA CYS A 122 -12.42 -4.61 -41.49
C CYS A 122 -12.58 -3.39 -40.57
N THR A 123 -13.23 -2.33 -41.06
CA THR A 123 -13.53 -1.14 -40.26
C THR A 123 -14.58 -1.45 -39.19
N TRP A 124 -15.60 -2.24 -39.51
CA TRP A 124 -16.59 -2.71 -38.53
C TRP A 124 -15.94 -3.56 -37.43
N SER A 125 -15.06 -4.50 -37.80
CA SER A 125 -14.28 -5.29 -36.84
C SER A 125 -13.42 -4.40 -35.94
N ALA A 126 -12.76 -3.38 -36.50
CA ALA A 126 -11.99 -2.42 -35.72
C ALA A 126 -12.89 -1.64 -34.74
N ILE A 127 -14.07 -1.18 -35.18
CA ILE A 127 -15.07 -0.51 -34.33
C ILE A 127 -15.50 -1.43 -33.19
N ILE A 128 -15.85 -2.68 -33.46
CA ILE A 128 -16.22 -3.67 -32.43
C ILE A 128 -15.09 -3.83 -31.41
N SER A 129 -13.85 -4.00 -31.87
CA SER A 129 -12.68 -4.13 -31.00
C SER A 129 -12.47 -2.91 -30.11
N PHE A 130 -12.60 -1.69 -30.65
CA PHE A 130 -12.53 -0.47 -29.86
C PHE A 130 -13.69 -0.36 -28.87
N VAL A 131 -14.92 -0.70 -29.26
CA VAL A 131 -16.07 -0.71 -28.36
C VAL A 131 -15.84 -1.68 -27.21
N ILE A 132 -15.39 -2.91 -27.47
CA ILE A 132 -15.03 -3.88 -26.42
C ILE A 132 -13.96 -3.30 -25.51
N PHE A 133 -12.88 -2.75 -26.07
CA PHE A 133 -11.80 -2.14 -25.29
C PHE A 133 -12.31 -1.02 -24.37
N PHE A 134 -13.13 -0.10 -24.86
CA PHE A 134 -13.67 1.01 -24.06
C PHE A 134 -14.66 0.52 -23.00
N LEU A 135 -15.51 -0.46 -23.32
CA LEU A 135 -16.39 -1.10 -22.35
C LEU A 135 -15.56 -1.76 -21.24
N VAL A 136 -14.56 -2.56 -21.59
CA VAL A 136 -13.68 -3.21 -20.60
C VAL A 136 -12.93 -2.17 -19.77
N ALA A 137 -12.35 -1.15 -20.40
CA ALA A 137 -11.59 -0.10 -19.73
C ALA A 137 -12.44 0.71 -18.74
N LYS A 138 -13.73 0.90 -19.03
CA LYS A 138 -14.71 1.62 -18.20
C LYS A 138 -15.23 0.76 -17.05
N PHE A 139 -15.66 -0.48 -17.34
CA PHE A 139 -16.36 -1.32 -16.36
C PHE A 139 -15.43 -2.08 -15.41
N PHE A 140 -14.18 -2.34 -15.80
CA PHE A 140 -13.19 -3.05 -14.98
C PHE A 140 -12.08 -2.11 -14.50
N SER A 141 -12.43 -0.87 -14.13
CA SER A 141 -11.47 0.14 -13.69
C SER A 141 -10.71 -0.26 -12.42
N LYS A 142 -11.41 -0.91 -11.47
CA LYS A 142 -10.83 -1.43 -10.21
C LYS A 142 -9.87 -2.58 -10.48
N GLU A 143 -10.26 -3.54 -11.32
CA GLU A 143 -9.45 -4.70 -11.68
C GLU A 143 -8.24 -4.31 -12.55
N LYS A 144 -8.38 -3.31 -13.43
CA LYS A 144 -7.25 -2.71 -14.16
C LYS A 144 -6.25 -2.04 -13.22
N PHE A 145 -6.74 -1.36 -12.18
CA PHE A 145 -5.88 -0.80 -11.15
C PHE A 145 -5.19 -1.90 -10.35
N SER A 146 -5.91 -2.95 -9.96
CA SER A 146 -5.34 -4.16 -9.33
C SER A 146 -4.22 -4.79 -10.17
N LEU A 147 -4.47 -5.02 -11.46
CA LEU A 147 -3.50 -5.57 -12.41
C LEU A 147 -2.24 -4.70 -12.48
N ARG A 148 -2.40 -3.37 -12.52
CA ARG A 148 -1.26 -2.44 -12.49
C ARG A 148 -0.41 -2.62 -11.24
N LEU A 149 -1.03 -2.72 -10.06
CA LEU A 149 -0.30 -2.92 -8.82
C LEU A 149 0.41 -4.29 -8.82
N ASP A 150 -0.22 -5.34 -9.32
CA ASP A 150 0.37 -6.68 -9.38
C ASP A 150 1.57 -6.75 -10.34
N ILE A 151 1.49 -6.06 -11.48
CA ILE A 151 2.63 -5.89 -12.39
C ILE A 151 3.78 -5.16 -11.69
N ILE A 152 3.50 -4.05 -11.00
CA ILE A 152 4.53 -3.31 -10.25
C ILE A 152 5.13 -4.19 -9.15
N ALA A 153 4.31 -4.95 -8.43
CA ALA A 153 4.73 -5.89 -7.41
C ALA A 153 5.65 -6.97 -7.99
N PHE A 154 5.28 -7.55 -9.12
CA PHE A 154 6.08 -8.57 -9.81
C PHE A 154 7.47 -8.03 -10.17
N PHE A 155 7.54 -6.86 -10.82
CA PHE A 155 8.81 -6.24 -11.18
C PHE A 155 9.65 -5.85 -9.96
N TYR A 156 9.02 -5.28 -8.91
CA TYR A 156 9.73 -4.96 -7.69
C TYR A 156 10.29 -6.21 -7.02
N GLN A 157 9.48 -7.25 -6.85
CA GLN A 157 9.84 -8.41 -6.04
C GLN A 157 10.84 -9.33 -6.73
N ASN A 158 10.79 -9.44 -8.06
CA ASN A 158 11.62 -10.35 -8.84
C ASN A 158 12.83 -9.67 -9.49
N ILE A 159 12.84 -8.34 -9.62
CA ILE A 159 13.95 -7.60 -10.25
C ILE A 159 14.58 -6.61 -9.28
N MET A 160 13.82 -5.60 -8.81
CA MET A 160 14.41 -4.50 -8.03
C MET A 160 14.87 -4.93 -6.63
N LYS A 161 14.05 -5.70 -5.92
CA LYS A 161 14.30 -6.15 -4.55
C LYS A 161 15.54 -7.05 -4.46
N PRO A 162 15.74 -8.09 -5.32
CA PRO A 162 16.99 -8.84 -5.34
C PRO A 162 18.22 -7.94 -5.44
N VAL A 163 18.22 -6.96 -6.37
CA VAL A 163 19.31 -5.99 -6.51
C VAL A 163 19.50 -5.14 -5.25
N PHE A 164 18.43 -4.58 -4.70
CA PHE A 164 18.52 -3.78 -3.46
C PHE A 164 19.01 -4.59 -2.27
N PHE A 165 18.72 -5.90 -2.25
CA PHE A 165 19.10 -6.79 -1.16
C PHE A 165 20.60 -7.16 -1.18
N LEU A 166 21.30 -6.90 -2.28
CA LEU A 166 22.77 -6.99 -2.39
C LEU A 166 23.49 -5.76 -1.81
N LEU A 167 22.78 -4.65 -1.61
CA LEU A 167 23.34 -3.38 -1.15
C LEU A 167 23.04 -3.13 0.33
N ASP A 168 23.83 -2.29 1.00
CA ASP A 168 23.62 -1.93 2.41
C ASP A 168 22.19 -1.38 2.64
N PRO A 169 21.44 -1.92 3.62
CA PRO A 169 20.06 -1.51 3.86
C PRO A 169 19.91 -0.06 4.32
N GLU A 170 20.87 0.51 5.06
CA GLU A 170 20.80 1.92 5.49
C GLU A 170 21.08 2.87 4.32
N PHE A 171 22.04 2.53 3.46
CA PHE A 171 22.31 3.25 2.21
C PHE A 171 21.06 3.31 1.32
N ILE A 172 20.43 2.16 1.04
CA ILE A 172 19.19 2.12 0.25
C ILE A 172 18.07 2.91 0.91
N HIS A 173 17.89 2.78 2.23
CA HIS A 173 16.89 3.55 2.96
C HIS A 173 17.11 5.06 2.81
N ASN A 174 18.34 5.54 2.97
CA ASN A 174 18.68 6.95 2.86
C ASN A 174 18.41 7.47 1.44
N ILE A 175 18.76 6.71 0.39
CA ILE A 175 18.42 7.05 -1.00
C ILE A 175 16.90 7.15 -1.18
N MET A 176 16.15 6.14 -0.74
CA MET A 176 14.70 6.11 -0.93
C MET A 176 14.01 7.28 -0.22
N VAL A 177 14.46 7.62 0.99
CA VAL A 177 13.95 8.77 1.74
C VAL A 177 14.28 10.09 1.03
N ALA A 178 15.53 10.27 0.55
CA ALA A 178 15.94 11.48 -0.15
C ALA A 178 15.21 11.65 -1.49
N ARG A 179 15.04 10.58 -2.27
CA ARG A 179 14.27 10.60 -3.52
C ARG A 179 12.79 10.85 -3.27
N GLY A 180 12.21 10.25 -2.23
CA GLY A 180 10.84 10.52 -1.83
C GLY A 180 10.62 11.98 -1.43
N GLU A 181 11.57 12.59 -0.71
CA GLU A 181 11.53 14.02 -0.37
C GLU A 181 11.55 14.91 -1.63
N LEU A 182 12.43 14.60 -2.59
CA LEU A 182 12.50 15.31 -3.86
C LEU A 182 11.19 15.19 -4.65
N ILE A 183 10.63 13.98 -4.76
CA ILE A 183 9.36 13.75 -5.45
C ILE A 183 8.22 14.52 -4.77
N GLY A 184 8.17 14.56 -3.44
CA GLY A 184 7.15 15.29 -2.68
C GLY A 184 7.16 16.80 -2.93
N LYS A 185 8.32 17.36 -3.29
CA LYS A 185 8.51 18.78 -3.63
C LYS A 185 8.19 19.13 -5.08
N THR A 186 8.01 18.15 -5.97
CA THR A 186 7.82 18.37 -7.41
C THR A 186 6.43 17.93 -7.89
N PHE A 187 6.12 18.20 -9.16
CA PHE A 187 4.89 17.73 -9.81
C PHE A 187 4.85 16.21 -9.99
N LEU A 188 6.01 15.51 -9.90
CA LEU A 188 6.10 14.06 -10.03
C LEU A 188 5.21 13.33 -9.02
N LYS A 189 4.94 13.91 -7.84
CA LYS A 189 3.99 13.33 -6.89
C LYS A 189 2.59 13.09 -7.46
N ASN A 190 2.17 13.85 -8.47
CA ASN A 190 0.88 13.65 -9.14
C ASN A 190 0.88 12.40 -10.03
N TYR A 191 1.99 12.12 -10.72
CA TYR A 191 2.18 10.87 -11.45
C TYR A 191 2.16 9.67 -10.51
N PHE A 192 2.89 9.73 -9.39
CA PHE A 192 2.85 8.68 -8.37
C PHE A 192 1.43 8.53 -7.80
N ASN A 193 0.72 9.63 -7.56
CA ASN A 193 -0.66 9.60 -7.08
C ASN A 193 -1.58 8.85 -8.05
N TRP A 194 -1.55 9.18 -9.35
CA TRP A 194 -2.33 8.46 -10.36
C TRP A 194 -1.95 6.97 -10.47
N LYS A 195 -0.65 6.66 -10.30
CA LYS A 195 -0.13 5.31 -10.46
C LYS A 195 -0.46 4.41 -9.27
N PHE A 196 -0.30 4.92 -8.06
CA PHE A 196 -0.33 4.13 -6.82
C PHE A 196 -1.51 4.42 -5.92
N ASN A 197 -2.09 5.62 -5.87
CA ASN A 197 -3.02 5.98 -4.79
C ASN A 197 -4.41 5.34 -4.98
N TYR A 198 -4.76 4.38 -4.12
CA TYR A 198 -6.10 3.84 -4.00
C TYR A 198 -6.84 4.43 -2.81
N GLN A 199 -8.08 4.88 -3.02
CA GLN A 199 -8.94 5.39 -1.96
C GLN A 199 -10.31 4.73 -2.02
N SER A 200 -10.84 4.36 -0.86
CA SER A 200 -12.22 3.89 -0.72
C SER A 200 -12.90 4.61 0.44
N SER A 201 -14.15 5.01 0.23
CA SER A 201 -14.98 5.60 1.27
C SER A 201 -15.26 4.62 2.41
N LYS A 202 -15.29 3.32 2.14
CA LYS A 202 -15.51 2.25 3.12
C LYS A 202 -14.38 2.13 4.14
N LEU A 203 -13.20 2.66 3.82
CA LEU A 203 -12.02 2.58 4.66
C LEU A 203 -11.71 3.89 5.42
N ARG A 204 -12.44 4.96 5.13
CA ARG A 204 -12.27 6.26 5.79
C ARG A 204 -12.81 6.22 7.21
N GLN A 205 -12.09 6.84 8.14
CA GLN A 205 -12.48 6.87 9.55
C GLN A 205 -12.21 8.24 10.16
N LYS A 206 -13.18 8.74 10.94
CA LYS A 206 -12.98 9.86 11.86
C LYS A 206 -12.83 9.31 13.27
N ILE A 207 -11.67 9.55 13.88
CA ILE A 207 -11.28 9.03 15.20
C ILE A 207 -10.70 10.19 16.01
N TYR A 208 -11.31 10.51 17.17
CA TYR A 208 -10.90 11.64 18.03
C TYR A 208 -10.70 12.96 17.27
N GLY A 209 -11.59 13.27 16.33
CA GLY A 209 -11.53 14.48 15.52
C GLY A 209 -10.56 14.42 14.33
N ILE A 210 -9.73 13.38 14.22
CA ILE A 210 -8.79 13.18 13.12
C ILE A 210 -9.47 12.43 11.98
N ASN A 211 -9.34 12.97 10.76
CA ASN A 211 -9.88 12.34 9.54
C ASN A 211 -8.81 11.47 8.88
N PHE A 212 -8.84 10.16 9.15
CA PHE A 212 -8.00 9.17 8.49
C PHE A 212 -8.60 8.84 7.12
N VAL A 213 -7.88 9.20 6.05
CA VAL A 213 -8.34 8.99 4.66
C VAL A 213 -8.19 7.53 4.19
N GLY A 214 -7.46 6.73 4.96
CA GLY A 214 -7.31 5.29 4.83
C GLY A 214 -6.76 4.69 6.14
N PRO A 215 -6.82 3.37 6.31
CA PRO A 215 -6.53 2.70 7.57
C PRO A 215 -5.07 2.30 7.71
N VAL A 216 -4.29 2.39 6.64
CA VAL A 216 -2.87 2.01 6.60
C VAL A 216 -2.00 3.24 6.69
N GLY A 217 -1.10 3.27 7.68
CA GLY A 217 -0.15 4.35 7.89
C GLY A 217 1.30 3.90 7.91
N LEU A 218 2.21 4.83 7.66
CA LEU A 218 3.64 4.60 7.86
C LEU A 218 3.95 4.66 9.36
N ALA A 219 4.58 3.61 9.89
CA ALA A 219 4.97 3.58 11.30
C ALA A 219 6.17 4.51 11.58
N ALA A 220 6.27 5.01 12.81
CA ALA A 220 7.49 5.65 13.28
C ALA A 220 8.67 4.67 13.23
N GLY A 221 9.84 5.17 12.82
CA GLY A 221 11.08 4.42 12.63
C GLY A 221 11.54 4.34 11.17
N PHE A 222 10.77 4.89 10.23
CA PHE A 222 11.15 5.02 8.82
C PHE A 222 11.47 6.47 8.42
N ASP A 223 10.53 7.39 8.57
CA ASP A 223 10.75 8.82 8.30
C ASP A 223 11.07 9.59 9.58
N TYR A 224 12.32 9.54 10.03
CA TYR A 224 12.75 10.21 11.27
C TYR A 224 12.67 11.74 11.17
N ASP A 225 13.03 12.30 10.01
CA ASP A 225 13.24 13.74 9.83
C ASP A 225 12.18 14.41 8.93
N ALA A 226 10.96 13.87 8.91
CA ALA A 226 9.81 14.41 8.18
C ALA A 226 10.06 14.65 6.67
N LYS A 227 10.88 13.82 6.04
CA LYS A 227 11.30 13.92 4.64
C LYS A 227 10.22 13.44 3.67
N LEU A 228 9.36 12.51 4.08
CA LEU A 228 8.38 11.86 3.21
C LEU A 228 6.96 12.42 3.33
N THR A 229 6.75 13.36 4.25
CA THR A 229 5.41 13.89 4.58
C THR A 229 4.63 14.45 3.39
N GLN A 230 5.31 14.89 2.33
CA GLN A 230 4.72 15.47 1.12
C GLN A 230 4.46 14.47 -0.01
N VAL A 231 4.92 13.22 0.09
CA VAL A 231 4.78 12.20 -0.97
C VAL A 231 3.95 10.99 -0.57
N LEU A 232 3.84 10.64 0.72
CA LEU A 232 3.23 9.36 1.13
C LEU A 232 1.75 9.23 0.76
N TYR A 233 1.00 10.34 0.72
CA TYR A 233 -0.38 10.32 0.19
C TYR A 233 -0.45 9.76 -1.23
N SER A 234 0.53 10.11 -2.08
CA SER A 234 0.62 9.62 -3.46
C SER A 234 0.89 8.11 -3.56
N LEU A 235 1.34 7.48 -2.47
CA LEU A 235 1.56 6.03 -2.40
C LEU A 235 0.37 5.28 -1.77
N GLY A 236 -0.73 5.97 -1.45
CA GLY A 236 -1.93 5.38 -0.87
C GLY A 236 -1.96 5.33 0.67
N PHE A 237 -0.96 5.90 1.35
CA PHE A 237 -0.99 5.97 2.81
C PHE A 237 -2.14 6.85 3.31
N GLY A 238 -2.85 6.38 4.33
CA GLY A 238 -3.94 7.10 4.97
C GLY A 238 -3.50 8.03 6.09
N PHE A 239 -2.32 7.79 6.67
CA PHE A 239 -1.66 8.61 7.70
C PHE A 239 -0.19 8.23 7.83
N GLN A 240 0.56 8.93 8.68
CA GLN A 240 1.94 8.56 9.02
C GLN A 240 2.29 9.01 10.44
N THR A 241 3.26 8.34 11.08
CA THR A 241 3.97 8.91 12.22
C THR A 241 5.43 9.18 11.87
N VAL A 242 5.86 10.45 12.00
CA VAL A 242 7.26 10.88 11.88
C VAL A 242 8.02 10.57 13.18
N GLY A 243 9.30 10.23 13.06
CA GLY A 243 10.18 10.00 14.20
C GLY A 243 10.53 8.52 14.38
N THR A 244 10.88 8.05 15.57
CA THR A 244 10.82 8.77 16.86
C THR A 244 11.85 9.89 16.96
N ILE A 245 11.37 11.06 17.36
CA ILE A 245 12.11 12.30 17.56
C ILE A 245 12.49 12.41 19.04
N THR A 246 13.70 12.88 19.29
CA THR A 246 14.21 13.16 20.63
C THR A 246 14.38 14.66 20.83
N ASN A 247 14.47 15.11 22.08
CA ASN A 247 14.66 16.53 22.37
C ASN A 247 16.00 17.04 21.81
N ILE A 248 17.07 16.28 22.04
CA ILE A 248 18.43 16.56 21.57
C ILE A 248 18.73 15.65 20.36
N PRO A 249 19.48 16.10 19.34
CA PRO A 249 19.87 15.25 18.21
C PRO A 249 20.63 14.01 18.64
N TYR A 250 20.49 12.93 17.87
CA TYR A 250 21.26 11.71 18.06
C TYR A 250 21.66 11.09 16.73
N GLU A 251 22.96 10.81 16.57
CA GLU A 251 23.57 10.28 15.33
C GLU A 251 23.22 8.81 15.06
N GLY A 252 22.68 8.10 16.05
CA GLY A 252 22.39 6.67 16.00
C GLY A 252 23.49 5.81 16.64
N ASN A 253 23.14 4.57 17.00
CA ASN A 253 24.09 3.62 17.62
C ASN A 253 25.27 3.28 16.68
N ALA A 254 26.28 2.56 17.17
CA ALA A 254 27.34 2.03 16.31
C ALA A 254 26.77 1.08 15.21
N TYR A 255 27.44 1.04 14.06
CA TYR A 255 27.09 0.14 12.96
C TYR A 255 27.32 -1.34 13.34
N PRO A 256 26.58 -2.29 12.72
CA PRO A 256 25.49 -2.08 11.76
C PRO A 256 24.19 -1.63 12.46
N ARG A 257 23.49 -0.64 11.88
CA ARG A 257 22.22 -0.12 12.40
C ARG A 257 20.99 -0.75 11.76
N LEU A 258 21.16 -1.34 10.58
CA LEU A 258 20.12 -2.05 9.85
C LEU A 258 20.70 -3.33 9.25
N GLY A 259 19.89 -4.38 9.24
CA GLY A 259 20.22 -5.66 8.61
C GLY A 259 18.98 -6.27 7.97
N ARG A 260 19.15 -7.13 6.96
CA ARG A 260 18.05 -7.88 6.33
C ARG A 260 18.13 -9.34 6.71
N LEU A 261 16.97 -9.92 7.01
CA LEU A 261 16.78 -11.34 7.27
C LEU A 261 15.74 -11.89 6.26
N PRO A 262 16.14 -12.13 4.99
CA PRO A 262 15.24 -12.54 3.92
C PRO A 262 14.38 -13.77 4.23
N LYS A 263 14.98 -14.86 4.76
CA LYS A 263 14.27 -16.10 5.10
C LYS A 263 13.23 -15.85 6.18
N SER A 264 13.59 -15.05 7.18
CA SER A 264 12.71 -14.66 8.29
C SER A 264 11.67 -13.59 7.92
N ARG A 265 11.73 -13.01 6.71
CA ARG A 265 10.94 -11.83 6.30
C ARG A 265 10.99 -10.71 7.35
N SER A 266 12.21 -10.36 7.77
CA SER A 266 12.50 -9.49 8.91
C SER A 266 13.64 -8.51 8.60
N LEU A 267 13.71 -7.44 9.38
CA LEU A 267 14.88 -6.55 9.44
C LEU A 267 15.43 -6.54 10.86
N MET A 268 16.75 -6.57 10.99
CA MET A 268 17.44 -6.17 12.21
C MET A 268 17.54 -4.65 12.25
N VAL A 269 17.24 -4.06 13.40
CA VAL A 269 17.28 -2.61 13.62
C VAL A 269 18.04 -2.32 14.92
N ASN A 270 19.02 -1.41 14.83
CA ASN A 270 19.86 -0.91 15.91
C ASN A 270 20.10 0.61 15.76
N LYS A 271 19.06 1.39 15.41
CA LYS A 271 19.21 2.86 15.20
C LYS A 271 19.20 3.69 16.48
N GLY A 272 18.56 3.22 17.56
CA GLY A 272 18.50 3.94 18.85
C GLY A 272 17.92 5.35 18.77
N PHE A 273 16.84 5.57 18.01
CA PHE A 273 16.25 6.91 17.78
C PHE A 273 17.20 7.92 17.10
N LYS A 274 17.98 7.49 16.10
CA LYS A 274 18.71 8.42 15.22
C LYS A 274 17.79 9.50 14.62
N ASN A 275 18.02 10.78 14.93
CA ASN A 275 17.25 11.92 14.38
C ASN A 275 17.97 13.28 14.63
N ASN A 276 17.55 14.32 13.90
CA ASN A 276 18.13 15.67 13.98
C ASN A 276 17.67 16.52 15.19
N GLY A 277 16.95 15.92 16.14
CA GLY A 277 16.40 16.60 17.30
C GLY A 277 15.13 17.40 17.01
N ALA A 278 14.31 17.57 18.03
CA ALA A 278 12.98 18.15 17.89
C ALA A 278 13.00 19.60 17.37
N LYS A 279 14.06 20.39 17.65
CA LYS A 279 14.18 21.79 17.17
C LYS A 279 14.27 21.85 15.65
N ALA A 280 15.13 21.02 15.07
CA ALA A 280 15.31 20.95 13.62
C ALA A 280 14.01 20.50 12.92
N ILE A 281 13.33 19.49 13.49
CA ILE A 281 12.11 18.97 12.88
C ILE A 281 10.96 19.96 12.96
N VAL A 282 10.77 20.63 14.11
CA VAL A 282 9.75 21.68 14.25
C VAL A 282 9.94 22.78 13.21
N ASN A 283 11.16 23.31 13.08
CA ASN A 283 11.47 24.36 12.09
C ASN A 283 11.17 23.90 10.66
N LYS A 284 11.49 22.64 10.34
CA LYS A 284 11.23 22.06 9.03
C LYS A 284 9.74 21.96 8.71
N ILE A 285 8.96 21.39 9.63
CA ILE A 285 7.56 21.03 9.35
C ILE A 285 6.57 22.18 9.51
N GLN A 286 6.98 23.31 10.09
CA GLN A 286 6.13 24.49 10.25
C GLN A 286 5.54 24.98 8.92
N SER A 287 6.34 24.95 7.86
CA SER A 287 5.93 25.39 6.51
C SER A 287 5.09 24.36 5.76
N TYR A 288 5.00 23.12 6.26
CA TYR A 288 4.39 22.03 5.51
C TYR A 288 2.87 22.07 5.61
N ASP A 289 2.23 21.64 4.53
CA ASP A 289 0.80 21.34 4.51
C ASP A 289 0.61 19.84 4.27
N PHE A 290 -0.20 19.21 5.10
CA PHE A 290 -0.29 17.74 5.12
C PHE A 290 -1.60 17.28 4.49
N LYS A 291 -1.50 16.49 3.41
CA LYS A 291 -2.68 15.85 2.77
C LYS A 291 -3.29 14.71 3.58
N ILE A 292 -2.54 14.17 4.55
CA ILE A 292 -2.95 13.09 5.44
C ILE A 292 -2.58 13.43 6.88
N PRO A 293 -3.26 12.85 7.88
CA PRO A 293 -2.86 13.03 9.27
C PRO A 293 -1.40 12.64 9.50
N VAL A 294 -0.68 13.53 10.19
CA VAL A 294 0.73 13.32 10.56
C VAL A 294 0.84 13.29 12.07
N GLY A 295 1.29 12.17 12.61
CA GLY A 295 1.69 12.03 14.00
C GLY A 295 3.16 12.38 14.21
N ILE A 296 3.50 12.82 15.42
CA ILE A 296 4.88 13.00 15.86
C ILE A 296 5.18 12.01 16.98
N SER A 297 6.08 11.06 16.73
CA SER A 297 6.58 10.13 17.74
C SER A 297 7.69 10.79 18.54
N ILE A 298 7.56 10.83 19.86
CA ILE A 298 8.51 11.40 20.80
C ILE A 298 9.00 10.31 21.75
N GLY A 299 10.31 10.28 21.97
CA GLY A 299 10.96 9.38 22.92
C GLY A 299 12.09 10.10 23.66
N VAL A 300 12.66 9.42 24.64
CA VAL A 300 13.83 9.94 25.38
C VAL A 300 15.04 10.00 24.45
N THR A 301 15.83 11.06 24.58
CA THR A 301 17.14 11.18 23.92
C THR A 301 18.03 10.02 24.34
N ASN A 302 18.61 9.33 23.35
CA ASN A 302 19.45 8.16 23.54
C ASN A 302 20.89 8.56 23.91
N SER A 303 21.09 9.14 25.10
CA SER A 303 22.40 9.59 25.61
C SER A 303 22.67 9.04 27.00
N LYS A 304 23.87 8.52 27.26
CA LYS A 304 24.29 8.03 28.59
C LYS A 304 24.14 9.06 29.72
N ASP A 305 24.12 10.35 29.39
CA ASP A 305 23.94 11.44 30.35
C ASP A 305 22.52 11.50 30.94
N ILE A 306 21.54 10.90 30.24
CA ILE A 306 20.14 10.82 30.68
C ILE A 306 19.89 9.45 31.31
N ASN A 307 20.44 9.22 32.49
CA ASN A 307 20.43 7.91 33.15
C ASN A 307 19.40 7.78 34.29
N THR A 308 18.60 8.81 34.57
CA THR A 308 17.55 8.76 35.62
C THR A 308 16.16 9.01 35.06
N ILE A 309 15.13 8.42 35.68
CA ILE A 309 13.73 8.60 35.30
C ILE A 309 13.30 10.09 35.31
N PRO A 310 13.63 10.92 36.33
CA PRO A 310 13.29 12.34 36.30
C PRO A 310 13.94 13.11 35.12
N ASN A 311 15.21 12.83 34.81
CA ASN A 311 15.90 13.47 33.68
C ASN A 311 15.29 13.03 32.34
N ALA A 312 14.98 11.74 32.19
CA ALA A 312 14.32 11.20 31.01
C ALA A 312 12.92 11.81 30.80
N ILE A 313 12.13 11.96 31.87
CA ILE A 313 10.83 12.65 31.81
C ILE A 313 11.03 14.10 31.39
N LYS A 314 11.98 14.83 31.99
CA LYS A 314 12.27 16.23 31.64
C LYS A 314 12.63 16.37 30.15
N ASP A 315 13.42 15.44 29.62
CA ASP A 315 13.81 15.40 28.21
C ASP A 315 12.60 15.22 27.28
N ILE A 316 11.79 14.18 27.52
CA ILE A 316 10.55 13.91 26.76
C ILE A 316 9.62 15.12 26.78
N ILE A 317 9.39 15.70 27.96
CA ILE A 317 8.51 16.85 28.13
C ILE A 317 9.02 18.09 27.37
N SER A 318 10.34 18.27 27.29
CA SER A 318 10.94 19.37 26.54
C SER A 318 10.65 19.26 25.04
N ALA A 319 10.74 18.04 24.49
CA ALA A 319 10.35 17.79 23.11
C ALA A 319 8.86 18.09 22.86
N PHE A 320 7.95 17.59 23.70
CA PHE A 320 6.51 17.90 23.59
C PHE A 320 6.23 19.41 23.60
N LYS A 321 6.81 20.12 24.58
CA LYS A 321 6.65 21.58 24.70
C LYS A 321 7.10 22.31 23.45
N MET A 322 8.15 21.84 22.78
CA MET A 322 8.65 22.49 21.57
C MET A 322 7.67 22.36 20.41
N PHE A 323 7.07 21.19 20.17
CA PHE A 323 6.04 21.03 19.14
C PHE A 323 4.77 21.86 19.45
N GLU A 324 4.32 21.87 20.70
CA GLU A 324 3.12 22.59 21.10
C GLU A 324 3.31 24.12 21.08
N LYS A 325 4.43 24.63 21.60
CA LYS A 325 4.75 26.08 21.56
C LYS A 325 4.79 26.61 20.13
N ASN A 326 5.30 25.80 19.20
CA ASN A 326 5.42 26.16 17.79
C ASN A 326 4.16 25.84 16.97
N LYS A 327 3.07 25.39 17.61
CA LYS A 327 1.76 25.14 16.99
C LYS A 327 1.85 24.32 15.70
N THR A 328 2.70 23.29 15.69
CA THR A 328 2.89 22.45 14.50
C THR A 328 1.57 21.81 14.06
N LYS A 329 1.36 21.64 12.76
CA LYS A 329 0.11 21.10 12.16
C LYS A 329 -0.07 19.58 12.33
N ASN A 330 0.73 18.91 13.17
CA ASN A 330 0.56 17.49 13.42
C ASN A 330 -0.81 17.19 14.04
N SER A 331 -1.40 16.07 13.67
CA SER A 331 -2.75 15.67 14.08
C SER A 331 -2.79 14.96 15.43
N TYR A 332 -1.70 14.28 15.79
CA TYR A 332 -1.55 13.59 17.07
C TYR A 332 -0.08 13.51 17.50
N PHE A 333 0.13 13.08 18.74
CA PHE A 333 1.44 12.65 19.22
C PHE A 333 1.45 11.14 19.48
N GLU A 334 2.60 10.54 19.29
CA GLU A 334 2.91 9.20 19.73
C GLU A 334 3.99 9.32 20.83
N LEU A 335 3.77 8.73 21.99
CA LEU A 335 4.77 8.60 23.04
C LEU A 335 5.37 7.20 22.95
N ASN A 336 6.63 7.12 22.52
CA ASN A 336 7.32 5.85 22.32
C ASN A 336 8.16 5.48 23.54
N ILE A 337 7.66 4.53 24.32
CA ILE A 337 8.34 3.98 25.50
C ILE A 337 9.01 2.63 25.22
N SER A 338 8.91 2.09 23.99
CA SER A 338 9.12 0.66 23.72
C SER A 338 10.34 0.31 22.87
N CYS A 339 11.27 1.24 22.66
CA CYS A 339 12.46 0.99 21.86
C CYS A 339 13.47 0.10 22.61
N PRO A 340 13.80 -1.10 22.10
CA PRO A 340 14.74 -2.00 22.78
C PRO A 340 16.22 -1.67 22.52
N ASN A 341 16.53 -0.66 21.70
CA ASN A 341 17.88 -0.34 21.23
C ASN A 341 18.43 0.96 21.82
N LEU A 342 17.90 1.40 22.96
CA LEU A 342 18.44 2.54 23.69
C LEU A 342 19.66 2.11 24.49
N VAL A 343 20.68 2.96 24.58
CA VAL A 343 21.87 2.76 25.42
C VAL A 343 21.57 3.04 26.90
N ASN A 344 20.46 3.72 27.17
CA ASN A 344 19.93 4.04 28.50
C ASN A 344 19.27 2.84 29.16
N THR A 345 20.03 1.78 29.46
CA THR A 345 19.48 0.50 29.96
C THR A 345 18.77 0.62 31.30
N ASP A 346 19.08 1.66 32.09
CA ASP A 346 18.52 1.86 33.43
C ASP A 346 17.15 2.58 33.39
N LEU A 347 16.73 3.08 32.23
CA LEU A 347 15.44 3.73 32.04
C LEU A 347 14.35 2.72 31.73
N ASP A 348 13.64 2.26 32.77
CA ASP A 348 12.53 1.33 32.60
C ASP A 348 11.17 2.01 32.79
N PHE A 349 10.54 2.39 31.66
CA PHE A 349 9.16 2.87 31.63
C PHE A 349 8.13 1.74 31.52
N TYR A 350 8.53 0.46 31.63
CA TYR A 350 7.60 -0.67 31.73
C TYR A 350 7.12 -0.89 33.17
N LYS A 351 7.83 -0.32 34.16
CA LYS A 351 7.34 -0.25 35.55
C LYS A 351 6.13 0.69 35.65
N PRO A 352 4.98 0.23 36.17
CA PRO A 352 3.76 1.03 36.28
C PRO A 352 3.96 2.39 36.97
N GLU A 353 4.83 2.47 37.98
CA GLU A 353 5.11 3.67 38.77
C GLU A 353 5.83 4.72 37.91
N ASN A 354 6.90 4.33 37.22
CA ASN A 354 7.65 5.19 36.31
C ASN A 354 6.77 5.66 35.14
N PHE A 355 5.96 4.76 34.59
CA PHE A 355 5.05 5.10 33.51
C PHE A 355 3.96 6.08 33.97
N LYS A 356 3.39 5.89 35.17
CA LYS A 356 2.43 6.81 35.77
C LYS A 356 3.03 8.19 35.99
N GLN A 357 4.27 8.27 36.49
CA GLN A 357 4.99 9.54 36.68
C GLN A 357 5.20 10.28 35.35
N LEU A 358 5.55 9.55 34.28
CA LEU A 358 5.67 10.09 32.93
C LEU A 358 4.34 10.65 32.43
N LEU A 359 3.25 9.86 32.51
CA LEU A 359 1.93 10.30 32.04
C LEU A 359 1.37 11.47 32.86
N GLN A 360 1.61 11.53 34.16
CA GLN A 360 1.28 12.70 34.99
C GLN A 360 2.02 13.95 34.50
N SER A 361 3.28 13.81 34.11
CA SER A 361 4.08 14.92 33.59
C SER A 361 3.58 15.40 32.23
N VAL A 362 3.19 14.47 31.34
CA VAL A 362 2.59 14.81 30.05
C VAL A 362 1.20 15.45 30.23
N LYS A 363 0.39 14.96 31.19
CA LYS A 363 -0.93 15.53 31.52
C LYS A 363 -0.84 17.02 31.85
N ARG A 364 0.20 17.43 32.61
CA ARG A 364 0.42 18.84 33.00
C ARG A 364 0.68 19.78 31.81
N LEU A 365 0.99 19.25 30.62
CA LEU A 365 1.12 20.06 29.42
C LEU A 365 -0.22 20.53 28.84
N ASN A 366 -1.34 19.94 29.28
CA ASN A 366 -2.70 20.29 28.84
C ASN A 366 -2.84 20.37 27.30
N MET A 367 -2.21 19.43 26.59
CA MET A 367 -2.19 19.41 25.13
C MET A 367 -3.59 19.11 24.59
N LYS A 368 -3.97 19.81 23.50
CA LYS A 368 -5.26 19.57 22.83
C LYS A 368 -5.23 18.35 21.92
N LYS A 369 -4.06 18.02 21.37
CA LYS A 369 -3.90 16.90 20.44
C LYS A 369 -3.90 15.57 21.19
N PRO A 370 -4.53 14.53 20.63
CA PRO A 370 -4.55 13.21 21.27
C PRO A 370 -3.15 12.59 21.31
N VAL A 371 -2.90 11.80 22.34
CA VAL A 371 -1.66 11.04 22.50
C VAL A 371 -1.94 9.55 22.35
N PHE A 372 -1.11 8.88 21.57
CA PHE A 372 -1.07 7.44 21.42
C PHE A 372 0.20 6.89 22.08
N ILE A 373 0.13 5.80 22.83
CA ILE A 373 1.32 5.19 23.45
C ILE A 373 1.82 4.04 22.59
N LYS A 374 3.09 4.05 22.17
CA LYS A 374 3.68 2.91 21.45
C LYS A 374 4.24 1.89 22.43
N MET A 375 3.53 0.77 22.53
CA MET A 375 3.70 -0.25 23.56
C MET A 375 4.73 -1.33 23.17
N PRO A 376 5.43 -1.93 24.14
CA PRO A 376 6.34 -3.04 23.88
C PRO A 376 5.58 -4.33 23.54
N ILE A 377 6.24 -5.21 22.79
CA ILE A 377 5.75 -6.56 22.50
C ILE A 377 6.55 -7.67 23.20
N SER A 378 7.68 -7.31 23.80
CA SER A 378 8.61 -8.23 24.48
C SER A 378 8.33 -8.39 25.98
N VAL A 379 7.16 -7.97 26.45
CA VAL A 379 6.72 -8.07 27.85
C VAL A 379 5.65 -9.16 27.99
N SER A 380 5.48 -9.69 29.19
CA SER A 380 4.41 -10.64 29.52
C SER A 380 3.03 -9.99 29.42
N ASP A 381 1.99 -10.81 29.33
CA ASP A 381 0.59 -10.34 29.33
C ASP A 381 0.25 -9.57 30.61
N LYS A 382 0.82 -9.99 31.75
CA LYS A 382 0.64 -9.33 33.05
C LYS A 382 1.24 -7.92 33.04
N GLU A 383 2.48 -7.77 32.60
CA GLU A 383 3.17 -6.48 32.50
C GLU A 383 2.48 -5.57 31.49
N PHE A 384 2.13 -6.09 30.31
CA PHE A 384 1.38 -5.33 29.30
C PHE A 384 0.04 -4.83 29.87
N THR A 385 -0.69 -5.70 30.55
CA THR A 385 -1.96 -5.37 31.19
C THR A 385 -1.80 -4.33 32.29
N ALA A 386 -0.72 -4.39 33.09
CA ALA A 386 -0.43 -3.39 34.11
C ALA A 386 -0.23 -2.00 33.47
N LEU A 387 0.51 -1.91 32.35
CA LEU A 387 0.65 -0.66 31.60
C LEU A 387 -0.68 -0.14 31.06
N LEU A 388 -1.55 -1.03 30.55
CA LEU A 388 -2.88 -0.63 30.10
C LEU A 388 -3.74 -0.06 31.25
N ASN A 389 -3.65 -0.65 32.43
CA ASN A 389 -4.36 -0.16 33.63
C ASN A 389 -3.87 1.22 34.04
N VAL A 390 -2.58 1.53 33.88
CA VAL A 390 -2.06 2.86 34.18
C VAL A 390 -2.60 3.89 33.17
N LEU A 391 -2.52 3.61 31.87
CA LEU A 391 -2.85 4.62 30.86
C LEU A 391 -4.35 4.94 30.74
N ILE A 392 -5.25 4.01 31.14
CA ILE A 392 -6.69 4.23 31.00
C ILE A 392 -7.22 5.37 31.88
N ASP A 393 -6.52 5.66 32.98
CA ASP A 393 -6.85 6.76 33.90
C ASP A 393 -6.53 8.14 33.31
N PHE A 394 -5.78 8.20 32.20
CA PHE A 394 -5.34 9.44 31.58
C PHE A 394 -6.15 9.76 30.32
N LYS A 395 -7.22 10.56 30.48
CA LYS A 395 -8.15 10.94 29.39
C LYS A 395 -7.52 11.53 28.11
N PHE A 396 -6.32 12.10 28.18
CA PHE A 396 -5.61 12.63 27.00
C PHE A 396 -4.97 11.52 26.14
N VAL A 397 -4.73 10.35 26.74
CA VAL A 397 -4.30 9.14 26.04
C VAL A 397 -5.53 8.55 25.36
N LYS A 398 -5.50 8.51 24.04
CA LYS A 398 -6.65 8.12 23.22
C LYS A 398 -6.52 6.74 22.62
N GLY A 399 -5.31 6.19 22.63
CA GLY A 399 -5.06 4.88 22.07
C GLY A 399 -3.65 4.40 22.29
N ILE A 400 -3.40 3.24 21.74
CA ILE A 400 -2.12 2.54 21.82
C ILE A 400 -1.74 2.02 20.45
N ILE A 401 -0.43 1.95 20.22
CA ILE A 401 0.17 1.33 19.05
C ILE A 401 0.82 0.05 19.53
N ILE A 402 0.28 -1.08 19.09
CA ILE A 402 0.73 -2.40 19.52
C ILE A 402 1.60 -2.97 18.41
N GLY A 403 2.90 -2.94 18.67
CA GLY A 403 3.93 -3.36 17.73
C GLY A 403 5.16 -2.50 17.80
N ASN A 404 6.23 -3.08 18.32
CA ASN A 404 7.60 -2.60 18.13
C ASN A 404 8.48 -3.81 17.77
N LEU A 405 9.78 -3.74 18.02
CA LEU A 405 10.72 -4.79 17.64
C LEU A 405 10.66 -5.99 18.60
N LEU A 406 10.89 -7.19 18.06
CA LEU A 406 11.12 -8.43 18.78
C LEU A 406 12.58 -8.47 19.29
N LYS A 407 12.76 -8.55 20.61
CA LYS A 407 14.09 -8.59 21.25
C LYS A 407 14.65 -10.01 21.37
N ASP A 408 13.79 -11.02 21.45
CA ASP A 408 14.21 -12.42 21.62
C ASP A 408 14.91 -12.95 20.37
N ARG A 409 16.25 -13.03 20.43
CA ARG A 409 17.11 -13.56 19.36
C ARG A 409 16.96 -15.08 19.17
N LYS A 410 16.43 -15.79 20.17
CA LYS A 410 16.25 -17.26 20.15
C LYS A 410 14.87 -17.67 19.64
N SER A 411 14.02 -16.71 19.27
CA SER A 411 12.68 -16.97 18.76
C SER A 411 12.71 -17.94 17.58
N ARG A 412 11.82 -18.95 17.60
CA ARG A 412 11.66 -19.92 16.51
C ARG A 412 11.14 -19.31 15.21
N LEU A 413 10.67 -18.06 15.27
CA LEU A 413 10.21 -17.29 14.11
C LEU A 413 11.37 -16.66 13.32
N LEU A 414 12.59 -16.76 13.82
CA LEU A 414 13.80 -16.24 13.20
C LEU A 414 14.69 -17.39 12.71
N ASP A 415 15.27 -17.23 11.53
CA ASP A 415 16.33 -18.10 11.04
C ASP A 415 17.61 -17.84 11.84
N LYS A 416 18.13 -18.90 12.49
CA LYS A 416 19.29 -18.81 13.38
C LYS A 416 20.55 -18.34 12.66
N GLN A 417 20.75 -18.74 11.40
CA GLN A 417 21.93 -18.36 10.62
C GLN A 417 21.86 -16.89 10.23
N GLU A 418 20.68 -16.37 9.91
CA GLU A 418 20.48 -14.94 9.64
C GLU A 418 20.70 -14.09 10.88
N VAL A 419 20.21 -14.53 12.04
CA VAL A 419 20.39 -13.82 13.32
C VAL A 419 21.87 -13.78 13.74
N ALA A 420 22.60 -14.87 13.55
CA ALA A 420 24.02 -14.99 13.94
C ALA A 420 24.94 -13.98 13.23
N LYS A 421 24.53 -13.43 12.09
CA LYS A 421 25.26 -12.38 11.36
C LYS A 421 25.33 -11.05 12.10
N PHE A 422 24.49 -10.87 13.12
CA PHE A 422 24.40 -9.63 13.87
C PHE A 422 24.62 -9.93 15.36
N SER A 423 25.48 -9.16 16.02
CA SER A 423 25.68 -9.23 17.47
C SER A 423 24.71 -8.35 18.25
N VAL A 424 24.11 -7.37 17.58
CA VAL A 424 23.27 -6.32 18.18
C VAL A 424 21.91 -6.19 17.49
N GLY A 425 21.09 -5.27 17.99
CA GLY A 425 19.79 -4.90 17.42
C GLY A 425 18.65 -5.85 17.75
N SER A 426 17.45 -5.45 17.34
CA SER A 426 16.20 -6.18 17.51
C SER A 426 15.48 -6.35 16.17
N PHE A 427 14.47 -7.22 16.10
CA PHE A 427 13.91 -7.68 14.82
C PHE A 427 12.51 -7.12 14.54
N SER A 428 12.22 -6.85 13.27
CA SER A 428 10.90 -6.37 12.80
C SER A 428 10.22 -7.41 11.90
N GLY A 429 9.16 -7.03 11.17
CA GLY A 429 8.58 -7.87 10.13
C GLY A 429 7.73 -9.02 10.65
N LYS A 430 7.69 -10.13 9.89
CA LYS A 430 6.77 -11.25 10.14
C LYS A 430 6.92 -11.91 11.52
N PRO A 431 8.13 -12.02 12.11
CA PRO A 431 8.30 -12.55 13.47
C PRO A 431 7.56 -11.78 14.57
N CYS A 432 7.26 -10.50 14.34
CA CYS A 432 6.51 -9.68 15.30
C CYS A 432 4.99 -9.92 15.23
N GLU A 433 4.50 -10.55 14.16
CA GLU A 433 3.06 -10.63 13.88
C GLU A 433 2.28 -11.40 14.96
N PRO A 434 2.68 -12.61 15.39
CA PRO A 434 1.88 -13.41 16.31
C PRO A 434 1.68 -12.67 17.64
N ARG A 435 2.79 -12.20 18.22
CA ARG A 435 2.76 -11.49 19.50
C ARG A 435 2.01 -10.16 19.43
N SER A 436 2.17 -9.41 18.33
CA SER A 436 1.38 -8.20 18.08
C SER A 436 -0.13 -8.51 18.03
N ASN A 437 -0.52 -9.57 17.32
CA ASN A 437 -1.92 -9.99 17.20
C ASN A 437 -2.52 -10.41 18.56
N GLU A 438 -1.77 -11.18 19.36
CA GLU A 438 -2.17 -11.57 20.73
C GLU A 438 -2.43 -10.34 21.60
N LEU A 439 -1.50 -9.38 21.61
CA LEU A 439 -1.62 -8.18 22.43
C LEU A 439 -2.74 -7.24 21.94
N ILE A 440 -3.01 -7.17 20.63
CA ILE A 440 -4.20 -6.48 20.07
C ILE A 440 -5.47 -7.11 20.62
N LYS A 441 -5.59 -8.43 20.55
CA LYS A 441 -6.75 -9.17 21.07
C LYS A 441 -6.91 -8.95 22.57
N LEU A 442 -5.81 -9.01 23.34
CA LEU A 442 -5.81 -8.80 24.78
C LEU A 442 -6.26 -7.38 25.16
N ALA A 443 -5.70 -6.36 24.53
CA ALA A 443 -6.06 -4.97 24.77
C ALA A 443 -7.53 -4.70 24.44
N TYR A 444 -7.99 -5.21 23.28
CA TYR A 444 -9.37 -5.03 22.85
C TYR A 444 -10.36 -5.81 23.74
N LYS A 445 -10.03 -7.03 24.16
CA LYS A 445 -10.84 -7.79 25.12
C LYS A 445 -11.01 -7.02 26.44
N LYS A 446 -9.97 -6.33 26.90
CA LYS A 446 -9.99 -5.64 28.19
C LYS A 446 -10.68 -4.28 28.16
N TYR A 447 -10.45 -3.48 27.12
CA TYR A 447 -10.92 -2.09 27.06
C TYR A 447 -11.88 -1.78 25.91
N GLY A 448 -12.05 -2.71 24.97
CA GLY A 448 -12.90 -2.55 23.79
C GLY A 448 -12.67 -1.21 23.10
N ASN A 449 -13.76 -0.50 22.87
CA ASN A 449 -13.75 0.80 22.18
C ASN A 449 -13.27 1.99 23.04
N LYS A 450 -12.89 1.77 24.32
CA LYS A 450 -12.34 2.85 25.16
C LYS A 450 -10.95 3.30 24.71
N LEU A 451 -10.21 2.43 24.02
CA LEU A 451 -8.88 2.72 23.48
C LEU A 451 -8.87 2.41 21.99
N VAL A 452 -8.40 3.36 21.19
CA VAL A 452 -8.11 3.09 19.78
C VAL A 452 -6.82 2.28 19.70
N ILE A 453 -6.87 1.14 19.01
CA ILE A 453 -5.71 0.30 18.80
C ILE A 453 -5.20 0.51 17.38
N ILE A 454 -3.92 0.86 17.25
CA ILE A 454 -3.19 0.86 15.98
C ILE A 454 -2.33 -0.40 15.95
N GLY A 455 -2.66 -1.34 15.05
CA GLY A 455 -1.92 -2.59 14.90
C GLY A 455 -0.66 -2.40 14.08
N CYS A 456 0.49 -2.76 14.65
CA CYS A 456 1.81 -2.66 14.00
C CYS A 456 2.57 -3.99 14.12
N GLY A 457 3.38 -4.33 13.11
CA GLY A 457 4.24 -5.51 13.11
C GLY A 457 3.69 -6.69 12.29
N GLY A 458 4.45 -7.09 11.27
CA GLY A 458 4.16 -8.29 10.47
C GLY A 458 3.09 -8.16 9.39
N VAL A 459 2.78 -6.95 8.93
CA VAL A 459 1.78 -6.72 7.87
C VAL A 459 2.43 -6.73 6.49
N PHE A 460 2.10 -7.74 5.66
CA PHE A 460 2.66 -7.94 4.31
C PHE A 460 1.60 -8.02 3.21
N ASN A 461 0.31 -8.05 3.53
CA ASN A 461 -0.81 -8.09 2.59
C ASN A 461 -2.12 -7.62 3.28
N GLY A 462 -3.22 -7.60 2.53
CA GLY A 462 -4.53 -7.19 3.04
C GLY A 462 -5.07 -8.13 4.12
N GLN A 463 -4.78 -9.42 4.05
CA GLN A 463 -5.24 -10.41 5.03
C GLN A 463 -4.58 -10.22 6.40
N ASP A 464 -3.27 -9.91 6.44
CA ASP A 464 -2.55 -9.58 7.66
C ASP A 464 -3.15 -8.34 8.33
N ALA A 465 -3.43 -7.29 7.53
CA ALA A 465 -4.07 -6.07 8.01
C ALA A 465 -5.50 -6.35 8.52
N TYR A 466 -6.28 -7.12 7.76
CA TYR A 466 -7.65 -7.46 8.11
C TYR A 466 -7.74 -8.30 9.37
N LYS A 467 -6.82 -9.26 9.55
CA LYS A 467 -6.71 -10.04 10.79
C LYS A 467 -6.51 -9.13 11.99
N LYS A 468 -5.58 -8.17 11.93
CA LYS A 468 -5.38 -7.19 13.02
C LYS A 468 -6.64 -6.38 13.29
N ILE A 469 -7.36 -5.97 12.24
CA ILE A 469 -8.62 -5.23 12.38
C ILE A 469 -9.67 -6.08 13.10
N LYS A 470 -9.87 -7.32 12.65
CA LYS A 470 -10.79 -8.29 13.27
C LYS A 470 -10.45 -8.60 14.73
N LEU A 471 -9.18 -8.52 15.12
CA LEU A 471 -8.73 -8.69 16.50
C LEU A 471 -8.93 -7.44 17.39
N GLY A 472 -9.23 -6.28 16.80
CA GLY A 472 -9.54 -5.05 17.54
C GLY A 472 -8.81 -3.79 17.08
N ALA A 473 -7.90 -3.87 16.11
CA ALA A 473 -7.23 -2.68 15.59
C ALA A 473 -8.18 -1.82 14.76
N SER A 474 -8.22 -0.51 15.00
CA SER A 474 -8.95 0.44 14.15
C SER A 474 -8.10 0.94 12.98
N LEU A 475 -6.78 0.98 13.16
CA LEU A 475 -5.81 1.43 12.16
C LEU A 475 -4.62 0.47 12.13
N ILE A 476 -3.84 0.52 11.05
CA ILE A 476 -2.69 -0.33 10.81
C ILE A 476 -1.46 0.52 10.51
N GLN A 477 -0.32 0.11 11.03
CA GLN A 477 0.99 0.67 10.71
C GLN A 477 1.93 -0.40 10.16
N LEU A 478 2.73 -0.04 9.15
CA LEU A 478 3.71 -0.95 8.57
C LEU A 478 5.00 -0.24 8.14
N ILE A 479 6.09 -1.01 8.09
CA ILE A 479 7.36 -0.66 7.45
C ILE A 479 7.87 -1.88 6.67
N THR A 480 8.18 -2.97 7.37
CA THR A 480 8.90 -4.11 6.80
C THR A 480 8.20 -4.74 5.60
N GLY A 481 6.88 -4.86 5.63
CA GLY A 481 6.10 -5.35 4.48
C GLY A 481 6.40 -4.58 3.19
N MET A 482 6.46 -3.25 3.26
CA MET A 482 6.75 -2.39 2.10
C MET A 482 8.17 -2.65 1.55
N ILE A 483 9.14 -2.96 2.41
CA ILE A 483 10.51 -3.26 1.98
C ILE A 483 10.57 -4.56 1.15
N TYR A 484 9.76 -5.56 1.52
CA TYR A 484 9.73 -6.85 0.85
C TYR A 484 8.78 -6.91 -0.34
N GLN A 485 7.67 -6.19 -0.27
CA GLN A 485 6.60 -6.26 -1.27
C GLN A 485 6.70 -5.13 -2.30
N GLY A 486 7.19 -3.96 -1.90
CA GLY A 486 7.31 -2.77 -2.74
C GLY A 486 6.37 -1.64 -2.30
N PRO A 487 6.52 -0.43 -2.91
CA PRO A 487 5.75 0.76 -2.54
C PRO A 487 4.25 0.62 -2.86
N GLN A 488 3.86 -0.25 -3.79
CA GLN A 488 2.46 -0.50 -4.15
C GLN A 488 1.68 -1.27 -3.08
N LEU A 489 2.36 -1.88 -2.11
CA LEU A 489 1.74 -2.72 -1.09
C LEU A 489 0.59 -2.00 -0.36
N ILE A 490 0.75 -0.71 -0.08
CA ILE A 490 -0.24 0.05 0.70
C ILE A 490 -1.59 0.07 -0.01
N SER A 491 -1.57 0.30 -1.32
CA SER A 491 -2.79 0.30 -2.12
C SER A 491 -3.31 -1.09 -2.41
N GLN A 492 -2.44 -2.11 -2.49
CA GLN A 492 -2.88 -3.52 -2.50
C GLN A 492 -3.64 -3.84 -1.21
N ILE A 493 -3.12 -3.46 -0.04
CA ILE A 493 -3.80 -3.63 1.25
C ILE A 493 -5.14 -2.90 1.28
N ASN A 494 -5.19 -1.63 0.86
CA ASN A 494 -6.45 -0.88 0.85
C ASN A 494 -7.49 -1.54 -0.08
N LEU A 495 -7.07 -1.95 -1.28
CA LEU A 495 -7.93 -2.63 -2.24
C LEU A 495 -8.49 -3.95 -1.68
N GLU A 496 -7.61 -4.79 -1.14
CA GLU A 496 -7.95 -6.08 -0.54
C GLU A 496 -8.82 -5.92 0.71
N LEU A 497 -8.58 -4.91 1.55
CA LEU A 497 -9.41 -4.64 2.71
C LEU A 497 -10.84 -4.32 2.31
N GLU A 498 -11.04 -3.52 1.26
CA GLU A 498 -12.39 -3.25 0.75
C GLU A 498 -13.08 -4.53 0.26
N GLU A 499 -12.36 -5.38 -0.48
CA GLU A 499 -12.89 -6.66 -0.96
C GLU A 499 -13.23 -7.62 0.18
N LEU A 500 -12.39 -7.68 1.21
CA LEU A 500 -12.62 -8.50 2.41
C LEU A 500 -13.81 -8.01 3.22
N LEU A 501 -13.97 -6.69 3.37
CA LEU A 501 -15.14 -6.09 4.02
C LEU A 501 -16.42 -6.41 3.25
N GLU A 502 -16.40 -6.29 1.92
CA GLU A 502 -17.55 -6.65 1.07
C GLU A 502 -17.90 -8.13 1.18
N LYS A 503 -16.89 -9.00 1.19
CA LYS A 503 -17.06 -10.44 1.34
C LYS A 503 -17.74 -10.82 2.66
N ASP A 504 -17.39 -10.13 3.75
CA ASP A 504 -17.97 -10.36 5.08
C ASP A 504 -19.25 -9.54 5.32
N GLY A 505 -19.77 -8.85 4.30
CA GLY A 505 -21.02 -8.09 4.38
C GLY A 505 -20.93 -6.74 5.11
N PHE A 506 -19.71 -6.26 5.38
CA PHE A 506 -19.49 -4.98 6.06
C PHE A 506 -19.62 -3.79 5.10
N LYS A 507 -20.34 -2.77 5.55
CA LYS A 507 -20.51 -1.48 4.86
C LYS A 507 -19.28 -0.59 4.99
N ASN A 508 -18.55 -0.69 6.11
CA ASN A 508 -17.33 0.06 6.36
C ASN A 508 -16.43 -0.66 7.37
N ILE A 509 -15.16 -0.26 7.40
CA ILE A 509 -14.12 -0.89 8.21
C ILE A 509 -14.41 -0.92 9.71
N LYS A 510 -15.18 0.05 10.25
CA LYS A 510 -15.50 0.10 11.69
C LYS A 510 -16.30 -1.12 12.14
N GLN A 511 -17.09 -1.71 11.25
CA GLN A 511 -17.88 -2.91 11.56
C GLN A 511 -17.03 -4.17 11.72
N ALA A 512 -15.85 -4.20 11.09
CA ALA A 512 -14.92 -5.32 11.22
C ALA A 512 -14.03 -5.22 12.48
N VAL A 513 -13.96 -4.06 13.14
CA VAL A 513 -13.07 -3.85 14.30
C VAL A 513 -13.51 -4.75 15.45
N GLY A 514 -12.65 -5.71 15.80
CA GLY A 514 -12.95 -6.65 16.86
C GLY A 514 -14.10 -7.62 16.55
N TYR A 515 -14.36 -7.88 15.27
CA TYR A 515 -15.41 -8.80 14.81
C TYR A 515 -15.14 -10.26 15.17
N GLU A 516 -13.86 -10.67 15.25
CA GLU A 516 -13.46 -11.99 15.71
C GLU A 516 -13.59 -12.05 17.23
N ARG A 517 -14.84 -12.00 17.71
CA ARG A 517 -15.23 -12.26 19.09
C ARG A 517 -15.21 -13.78 19.27
N ASN A 518 -14.50 -14.19 20.33
CA ASN A 518 -14.13 -15.57 20.70
C ASN A 518 -15.01 -16.67 20.13
#